data_AF-A0A7K9T6J5-F1
#
_entry.id   AF-A0A7K9T6J5-F1
#
_cell.length_a   1.000
_cell.length_b   1.000
_cell.length_c   1.000
_cell.angle_alpha   90.00
_cell.angle_beta   90.00
_cell.angle_gamma   90.00
#
_symmetry.space_group_name_H-M   'P 1'
#
loop_
_entity.id
_entity.type
_entity.pdbx_description
1 polymer ?
#
loop_
_entity_poly.entity_id
_entity_poly.type
_entity_poly.pdbx_seq_one_letter_code
_entity_poly.pdbx_strand_id
1 'polypeptide(L)'
;QQPRAQQQPPTAQQRPRGSGAVKHQGSGSRELVLKTTLRRLVIYMVFLIDLCIVTFGMVSTDMYYLNKVMSRLFVEPSSEGGSGFRSIGSRADFWTFAEGPLLDGLYWDKRFNNSMLSYQNNNSYIYYENLLLGVAQIRQLRVSSNTCSIYPYFHDLIEDCYSKYHHWTEDRSAFGLRNDSEWKYTSGSSFSPWYWGSLGLYGSGGYVFTLPKSKQESMEKLAFLRQNSWLTRGTRVVFIDFSTYNANINLFCIIRLVVEFPVTGGALTSSHIYSVKLLRYITAYDYFLASCEVSFCLFIIIFIIQVAIKIVRQKKHYFRSAWNWLDLLLLLVSTLAIAFNIYCTVEVYLLMEKLLSEALVYPDFYFLAFWQVLYNDVIAVTIFFAWIKIFKYISLNKTMRQLSSTLSRCARDIIGFAIMFFIIFLAYAQLSYLLFGSQVEEFSTFHNCIFTQFQILLGDFNFETTEAANKVLGPLYFITFVFFEFFILMNMFLAIINHTYSAVKAEFEVKPSQEPEIKDLFRQ
;
A
#
# COMPACT_ATOMS: atom_id res chain seq x y z
N GLN A 1 67.61 8.95 64.82
CA GLN A 1 67.10 7.86 65.69
C GLN A 1 67.32 6.53 64.95
N GLN A 2 67.62 5.44 65.67
CA GLN A 2 67.86 4.05 65.22
C GLN A 2 67.30 3.10 66.31
N PRO A 3 67.24 1.75 66.15
CA PRO A 3 67.50 0.88 64.98
C PRO A 3 66.15 0.51 64.28
N ARG A 4 65.78 -0.67 63.71
CA ARG A 4 66.29 -2.06 63.48
C ARG A 4 65.60 -2.54 62.16
N ALA A 5 66.13 -3.35 61.22
CA ALA A 5 67.10 -4.45 61.16
C ALA A 5 66.53 -5.86 61.45
N GLN A 6 66.96 -6.87 60.63
CA GLN A 6 66.60 -8.32 60.54
C GLN A 6 65.63 -8.71 59.39
N GLN A 7 65.77 -9.84 58.65
CA GLN A 7 66.95 -10.70 58.36
C GLN A 7 66.78 -11.59 57.08
N GLN A 8 67.92 -12.11 56.59
CA GLN A 8 68.26 -12.95 55.41
C GLN A 8 67.78 -14.45 55.46
N PRO A 9 68.09 -15.36 54.47
CA PRO A 9 68.23 -15.26 53.00
C PRO A 9 67.54 -16.45 52.19
N PRO A 10 68.11 -17.27 51.23
CA PRO A 10 67.38 -17.66 50.00
C PRO A 10 67.23 -19.19 49.72
N THR A 11 66.63 -19.59 48.58
CA THR A 11 66.77 -20.98 48.07
C THR A 11 66.61 -21.16 46.55
N ALA A 12 67.55 -21.93 45.97
CA ALA A 12 67.47 -22.83 44.80
C ALA A 12 66.89 -22.41 43.43
N GLN A 13 67.65 -22.77 42.38
CA GLN A 13 67.21 -22.83 40.97
C GLN A 13 66.42 -24.11 40.68
N GLN A 14 65.56 -24.12 39.65
CA GLN A 14 65.37 -25.30 38.80
C GLN A 14 64.99 -24.92 37.35
N ARG A 15 65.37 -25.79 36.40
CA ARG A 15 65.21 -25.62 34.94
C ARG A 15 63.91 -26.29 34.42
N PRO A 16 63.45 -26.02 33.19
CA PRO A 16 62.07 -26.25 32.79
C PRO A 16 61.70 -27.72 32.51
N ARG A 17 60.40 -28.02 32.62
CA ARG A 17 59.74 -29.22 32.09
C ARG A 17 58.35 -28.89 31.53
N GLY A 18 57.90 -29.65 30.54
CA GLY A 18 56.47 -29.77 30.21
C GLY A 18 55.96 -28.94 29.04
N SER A 19 56.30 -29.33 27.81
CA SER A 19 55.47 -29.01 26.64
C SER A 19 54.13 -29.77 26.73
N GLY A 20 53.08 -29.10 27.23
CA GLY A 20 51.81 -29.73 27.60
C GLY A 20 50.58 -29.22 26.85
N ALA A 21 50.26 -29.85 25.72
CA ALA A 21 48.92 -29.98 25.11
C ALA A 21 47.90 -28.82 25.26
N VAL A 22 48.12 -27.68 24.57
CA VAL A 22 47.01 -26.79 24.20
C VAL A 22 46.31 -27.35 22.95
N LYS A 23 45.29 -28.21 23.13
CA LYS A 23 44.53 -28.83 22.03
C LYS A 23 43.01 -28.80 22.23
N HIS A 24 42.30 -28.33 21.19
CA HIS A 24 40.89 -28.59 20.88
C HIS A 24 39.73 -28.23 21.85
N GLN A 25 39.83 -27.21 22.71
CA GLN A 25 38.60 -26.64 23.32
C GLN A 25 37.83 -25.65 22.41
N GLY A 26 38.50 -25.01 21.44
CA GLY A 26 37.83 -24.06 20.52
C GLY A 26 37.05 -24.71 19.37
N SER A 27 37.39 -25.95 18.98
CA SER A 27 36.89 -26.55 17.73
C SER A 27 35.41 -26.96 17.80
N GLY A 28 35.04 -27.76 18.81
CA GLY A 28 33.66 -28.23 18.97
C GLY A 28 32.66 -27.10 19.23
N SER A 29 33.09 -26.00 19.84
CA SER A 29 32.25 -24.80 20.01
C SER A 29 31.93 -24.13 18.68
N ARG A 30 32.92 -23.98 17.79
CA ARG A 30 32.73 -23.45 16.42
C ARG A 30 31.79 -24.34 15.60
N GLU A 31 32.01 -25.65 15.62
CA GLU A 31 31.17 -26.62 14.90
C GLU A 31 29.71 -26.58 15.42
N LEU A 32 29.52 -26.57 16.74
CA LEU A 32 28.20 -26.49 17.39
C LEU A 32 27.46 -25.20 17.01
N VAL A 33 28.16 -24.06 16.97
CA VAL A 33 27.58 -22.76 16.53
C VAL A 33 27.21 -22.81 15.05
N LEU A 34 28.06 -23.36 14.19
CA LEU A 34 27.81 -23.48 12.76
C LEU A 34 26.61 -24.40 12.47
N LYS A 35 26.59 -25.59 13.08
CA LYS A 35 25.49 -26.58 12.98
C LYS A 35 24.16 -26.05 13.53
N THR A 36 24.20 -25.30 14.63
CA THR A 36 23.03 -24.61 15.20
C THR A 36 22.50 -23.51 14.27
N THR A 37 23.40 -22.77 13.62
CA THR A 37 23.02 -21.67 12.71
C THR A 37 22.47 -22.22 11.39
N LEU A 38 23.08 -23.27 10.84
CA LEU A 38 22.59 -23.99 9.66
C LEU A 38 21.19 -24.59 9.91
N ARG A 39 20.97 -25.26 11.07
CA ARG A 39 19.64 -25.76 11.44
C ARG A 39 18.59 -24.65 11.51
N ARG A 40 18.94 -23.47 12.04
CA ARG A 40 18.04 -22.31 12.09
C ARG A 40 17.79 -21.71 10.70
N LEU A 41 18.78 -21.71 9.80
CA LEU A 41 18.59 -21.30 8.40
C LEU A 41 17.62 -22.25 7.70
N VAL A 42 17.80 -23.57 7.79
CA VAL A 42 16.90 -24.56 7.16
C VAL A 42 15.45 -24.38 7.65
N ILE A 43 15.24 -24.28 8.97
CA ILE A 43 13.90 -24.01 9.53
C ILE A 43 13.32 -22.69 9.01
N TYR A 44 14.15 -21.65 8.86
CA TYR A 44 13.69 -20.36 8.35
C TYR A 44 13.39 -20.38 6.83
N MET A 45 14.13 -21.15 6.05
CA MET A 45 13.85 -21.35 4.62
C MET A 45 12.53 -22.10 4.41
N VAL A 46 12.23 -23.13 5.22
CA VAL A 46 10.93 -23.83 5.15
C VAL A 46 9.78 -22.86 5.47
N PHE A 47 9.90 -22.08 6.55
CA PHE A 47 8.92 -21.03 6.88
C PHE A 47 8.76 -19.98 5.77
N LEU A 48 9.86 -19.58 5.12
CA LEU A 48 9.81 -18.60 4.03
C LEU A 48 9.11 -19.17 2.79
N ILE A 49 9.35 -20.44 2.45
CA ILE A 49 8.67 -21.14 1.35
C ILE A 49 7.18 -21.26 1.66
N ASP A 50 6.82 -21.66 2.88
CA ASP A 50 5.43 -21.77 3.37
C ASP A 50 4.70 -20.41 3.30
N LEU A 51 5.33 -19.33 3.79
CA LEU A 51 4.83 -17.95 3.64
C LEU A 51 4.67 -17.54 2.17
N CYS A 52 5.60 -17.89 1.28
CA CYS A 52 5.48 -17.61 -0.15
C CYS A 52 4.31 -18.38 -0.79
N ILE A 53 4.09 -19.65 -0.41
CA ILE A 53 2.97 -20.46 -0.91
C ILE A 53 1.62 -19.86 -0.46
N VAL A 54 1.47 -19.55 0.84
CA VAL A 54 0.24 -18.94 1.39
C VAL A 54 -0.09 -17.61 0.69
N THR A 55 0.92 -16.81 0.35
CA THR A 55 0.71 -15.44 -0.14
C THR A 55 0.59 -15.35 -1.66
N PHE A 56 1.39 -16.09 -2.44
CA PHE A 56 1.19 -16.20 -3.88
C PHE A 56 -0.01 -17.07 -4.26
N GLY A 57 -0.36 -18.09 -3.46
CA GLY A 57 -1.56 -18.92 -3.69
C GLY A 57 -2.90 -18.17 -3.59
N MET A 58 -2.89 -16.98 -2.97
CA MET A 58 -4.05 -16.08 -2.90
C MET A 58 -4.13 -15.06 -4.05
N VAL A 59 -3.11 -14.97 -4.92
CA VAL A 59 -3.03 -13.96 -5.99
C VAL A 59 -2.88 -14.63 -7.35
N SER A 60 -3.95 -14.67 -8.15
CA SER A 60 -3.91 -15.23 -9.52
C SER A 60 -3.66 -14.15 -10.59
N THR A 61 -3.21 -14.58 -11.76
CA THR A 61 -3.07 -13.72 -12.94
C THR A 61 -4.40 -13.14 -13.43
N ASP A 62 -5.50 -13.85 -13.16
CA ASP A 62 -6.84 -13.55 -13.66
C ASP A 62 -7.43 -12.33 -12.96
N MET A 63 -6.98 -12.06 -11.73
CA MET A 63 -7.25 -10.82 -10.99
C MET A 63 -6.83 -9.58 -11.81
N TYR A 64 -5.65 -9.61 -12.45
CA TYR A 64 -5.19 -8.52 -13.31
C TYR A 64 -6.06 -8.36 -14.57
N TYR A 65 -6.37 -9.48 -15.24
CA TYR A 65 -7.18 -9.44 -16.45
C TYR A 65 -8.62 -8.98 -16.18
N LEU A 66 -9.24 -9.46 -15.09
CA LEU A 66 -10.57 -9.03 -14.66
C LEU A 66 -10.64 -7.52 -14.39
N ASN A 67 -9.70 -6.99 -13.59
CA ASN A 67 -9.65 -5.55 -13.30
C ASN A 67 -9.39 -4.72 -14.56
N LYS A 68 -8.55 -5.21 -15.48
CA LYS A 68 -8.25 -4.54 -16.77
C LYS A 68 -9.45 -4.53 -17.71
N VAL A 69 -10.23 -5.61 -17.75
CA VAL A 69 -11.46 -5.71 -18.57
C VAL A 69 -12.57 -4.82 -17.99
N MET A 70 -12.70 -4.74 -16.67
CA MET A 70 -13.64 -3.82 -16.02
C MET A 70 -13.22 -2.34 -16.15
N SER A 71 -11.91 -2.03 -16.06
CA SER A 71 -11.37 -0.70 -16.39
C SER A 71 -11.71 -0.28 -17.82
N ARG A 72 -11.59 -1.22 -18.77
CA ARG A 72 -11.93 -0.98 -20.18
C ARG A 72 -13.40 -0.74 -20.44
N LEU A 73 -14.28 -1.34 -19.64
CA LEU A 73 -15.73 -1.18 -19.79
C LEU A 73 -16.24 0.13 -19.17
N PHE A 74 -15.70 0.53 -18.02
CA PHE A 74 -16.26 1.63 -17.23
C PHE A 74 -15.39 2.89 -17.13
N VAL A 75 -14.07 2.81 -17.37
CA VAL A 75 -13.12 3.91 -17.13
C VAL A 75 -12.52 4.46 -18.43
N GLU A 76 -12.11 3.60 -19.35
CA GLU A 76 -11.59 3.96 -20.68
C GLU A 76 -12.74 4.37 -21.64
N PRO A 77 -12.50 5.25 -22.63
CA PRO A 77 -13.52 5.63 -23.61
C PRO A 77 -13.84 4.46 -24.57
N SER A 78 -15.13 4.28 -24.87
CA SER A 78 -15.64 3.16 -25.69
C SER A 78 -15.37 3.29 -27.20
N SER A 79 -14.89 4.45 -27.65
CA SER A 79 -14.55 4.75 -29.06
C SER A 79 -13.68 6.00 -29.15
N GLU A 80 -12.97 6.18 -30.26
CA GLU A 80 -12.25 7.43 -30.56
C GLU A 80 -13.26 8.58 -30.73
N GLY A 81 -13.38 9.43 -29.70
CA GLY A 81 -14.39 10.49 -29.60
C GLY A 81 -15.57 10.20 -28.66
N GLY A 82 -15.64 9.01 -28.07
CA GLY A 82 -16.67 8.66 -27.08
C GLY A 82 -16.38 9.20 -25.68
N SER A 83 -17.39 9.73 -24.98
CA SER A 83 -17.28 10.28 -23.63
C SER A 83 -17.15 9.18 -22.55
N GLY A 84 -15.93 8.66 -22.36
CA GLY A 84 -15.60 7.75 -21.26
C GLY A 84 -15.55 8.46 -19.90
N PHE A 85 -15.52 7.69 -18.80
CA PHE A 85 -15.54 8.24 -17.43
C PHE A 85 -14.45 9.30 -17.20
N ARG A 86 -13.22 9.06 -17.66
CA ARG A 86 -12.09 10.02 -17.56
C ARG A 86 -12.31 11.36 -18.29
N SER A 87 -13.36 11.50 -19.11
CA SER A 87 -13.69 12.74 -19.84
C SER A 87 -14.74 13.61 -19.16
N ILE A 88 -15.25 13.22 -17.96
CA ILE A 88 -16.23 14.01 -17.21
C ILE A 88 -15.57 15.29 -16.66
N GLY A 89 -15.70 16.39 -17.41
CA GLY A 89 -15.22 17.71 -16.99
C GLY A 89 -16.27 18.54 -16.24
N SER A 90 -17.56 18.20 -16.36
CA SER A 90 -18.68 18.96 -15.81
C SER A 90 -19.79 18.09 -15.21
N ARG A 91 -20.74 18.74 -14.52
CA ARG A 91 -21.95 18.10 -13.99
C ARG A 91 -22.91 17.61 -15.09
N ALA A 92 -22.83 18.16 -16.30
CA ALA A 92 -23.63 17.68 -17.43
C ALA A 92 -23.07 16.35 -17.96
N ASP A 93 -21.75 16.30 -18.13
CA ASP A 93 -21.03 15.11 -18.62
C ASP A 93 -21.17 13.92 -17.65
N PHE A 94 -21.27 14.19 -16.35
CA PHE A 94 -21.62 13.17 -15.36
C PHE A 94 -22.97 12.51 -15.68
N TRP A 95 -24.00 13.30 -16.00
CA TRP A 95 -25.33 12.75 -16.31
C TRP A 95 -25.36 12.02 -17.65
N THR A 96 -24.62 12.48 -18.68
CA THR A 96 -24.53 11.76 -19.95
C THR A 96 -23.77 10.44 -19.80
N PHE A 97 -22.71 10.41 -18.98
CA PHE A 97 -22.04 9.16 -18.58
C PHE A 97 -22.98 8.22 -17.81
N ALA A 98 -23.71 8.75 -16.81
CA ALA A 98 -24.56 7.96 -15.94
C ALA A 98 -25.79 7.37 -16.66
N GLU A 99 -26.40 8.10 -17.59
CA GLU A 99 -27.57 7.65 -18.36
C GLU A 99 -27.20 6.75 -19.56
N GLY A 100 -26.00 6.91 -20.14
CA GLY A 100 -25.53 6.11 -21.27
C GLY A 100 -24.49 5.05 -20.86
N PRO A 101 -23.17 5.31 -21.02
CA PRO A 101 -22.10 4.34 -20.78
C PRO A 101 -22.20 3.50 -19.50
N LEU A 102 -22.62 4.09 -18.37
CA LEU A 102 -22.80 3.36 -17.11
C LEU A 102 -23.93 2.31 -17.21
N LEU A 103 -25.10 2.68 -17.73
CA LEU A 103 -26.21 1.73 -17.91
C LEU A 103 -25.91 0.70 -19.02
N ASP A 104 -25.20 1.10 -20.08
CA ASP A 104 -24.77 0.18 -21.14
C ASP A 104 -23.75 -0.86 -20.67
N GLY A 105 -22.89 -0.51 -19.70
CA GLY A 105 -21.95 -1.44 -19.07
C GLY A 105 -22.56 -2.31 -17.96
N LEU A 106 -23.54 -1.79 -17.20
CA LEU A 106 -24.23 -2.53 -16.13
C LEU A 106 -25.31 -3.50 -16.65
N TYR A 107 -26.01 -3.15 -17.73
CA TYR A 107 -27.19 -3.88 -18.24
C TYR A 107 -27.00 -4.27 -19.72
N TRP A 108 -26.48 -5.47 -19.96
CA TRP A 108 -26.09 -5.92 -21.30
C TRP A 108 -27.22 -6.64 -22.06
N ASP A 109 -28.09 -5.84 -22.69
CA ASP A 109 -29.24 -6.32 -23.47
C ASP A 109 -28.85 -6.81 -24.90
N LYS A 110 -27.62 -7.29 -25.12
CA LYS A 110 -27.13 -7.67 -26.47
C LYS A 110 -27.66 -9.02 -26.92
N ARG A 111 -28.91 -8.98 -27.38
CA ARG A 111 -29.73 -9.99 -28.05
C ARG A 111 -29.03 -10.60 -29.28
N PHE A 112 -28.24 -11.64 -29.08
CA PHE A 112 -27.92 -12.58 -30.16
C PHE A 112 -29.11 -13.52 -30.39
N ASN A 113 -29.81 -13.30 -31.51
CA ASN A 113 -31.04 -13.96 -31.96
C ASN A 113 -32.35 -13.60 -31.22
N ASN A 114 -33.47 -13.71 -31.94
CA ASN A 114 -34.82 -13.32 -31.49
C ASN A 114 -35.49 -14.30 -30.52
N SER A 115 -34.83 -15.41 -30.18
CA SER A 115 -35.22 -16.20 -29.01
C SER A 115 -34.94 -15.36 -27.76
N MET A 116 -35.99 -14.93 -27.07
CA MET A 116 -35.88 -14.37 -25.73
C MET A 116 -35.23 -15.42 -24.83
N LEU A 117 -33.93 -15.29 -24.58
CA LEU A 117 -33.26 -16.01 -23.50
C LEU A 117 -34.02 -15.65 -22.23
N SER A 118 -34.77 -16.61 -21.71
CA SER A 118 -35.59 -16.41 -20.52
C SER A 118 -34.65 -16.19 -19.34
N TYR A 119 -34.40 -14.92 -18.99
CA TYR A 119 -33.63 -14.51 -17.82
C TYR A 119 -34.29 -15.07 -16.57
N GLN A 120 -33.91 -16.29 -16.18
CA GLN A 120 -34.64 -17.10 -15.18
C GLN A 120 -34.68 -16.49 -13.77
N ASN A 121 -34.02 -15.34 -13.52
CA ASN A 121 -34.03 -14.60 -12.26
C ASN A 121 -33.76 -13.08 -12.37
N ASN A 122 -34.08 -12.41 -13.50
CA ASN A 122 -33.88 -10.95 -13.68
C ASN A 122 -32.46 -10.41 -13.36
N ASN A 123 -31.41 -11.23 -13.50
CA ASN A 123 -30.03 -10.84 -13.17
C ASN A 123 -29.25 -10.42 -14.40
N SER A 124 -28.48 -9.32 -14.29
CA SER A 124 -27.57 -8.87 -15.36
C SER A 124 -26.23 -9.61 -15.32
N TYR A 125 -25.67 -9.87 -16.50
CA TYR A 125 -24.39 -10.54 -16.69
C TYR A 125 -23.44 -9.69 -17.53
N ILE A 126 -22.36 -9.25 -16.90
CA ILE A 126 -21.32 -8.41 -17.50
C ILE A 126 -20.33 -9.31 -18.25
N TYR A 127 -20.14 -9.08 -19.56
CA TYR A 127 -19.44 -9.96 -20.50
C TYR A 127 -19.98 -11.42 -20.52
N TYR A 128 -21.28 -11.61 -20.27
CA TYR A 128 -21.97 -12.90 -20.11
C TYR A 128 -21.51 -13.78 -18.92
N GLU A 129 -20.30 -13.59 -18.39
CA GLU A 129 -19.72 -14.42 -17.32
C GLU A 129 -19.79 -13.80 -15.90
N ASN A 130 -19.77 -12.47 -15.79
CA ASN A 130 -19.64 -11.78 -14.50
C ASN A 130 -21.04 -11.35 -14.01
N LEU A 131 -21.60 -12.05 -13.04
CA LEU A 131 -22.90 -11.72 -12.44
C LEU A 131 -22.83 -10.37 -11.71
N LEU A 132 -23.77 -9.46 -11.98
CA LEU A 132 -23.96 -8.25 -11.16
C LEU A 132 -24.63 -8.63 -9.82
N LEU A 133 -24.02 -8.28 -8.69
CA LEU A 133 -24.53 -8.62 -7.36
C LEU A 133 -25.42 -7.51 -6.79
N GLY A 134 -26.66 -7.87 -6.44
CA GLY A 134 -27.64 -6.95 -5.88
C GLY A 134 -28.06 -5.88 -6.89
N VAL A 135 -27.69 -4.64 -6.62
CA VAL A 135 -27.94 -3.43 -7.42
C VAL A 135 -26.80 -2.44 -7.26
N ALA A 136 -26.58 -1.57 -8.24
CA ALA A 136 -25.62 -0.46 -8.12
C ALA A 136 -26.17 0.64 -7.18
N GLN A 137 -25.28 1.25 -6.40
CA GLN A 137 -25.57 2.35 -5.48
C GLN A 137 -24.85 3.62 -5.92
N ILE A 138 -25.52 4.77 -5.83
CA ILE A 138 -24.94 6.09 -6.06
C ILE A 138 -25.08 6.92 -4.78
N ARG A 139 -23.98 7.51 -4.32
CA ARG A 139 -23.88 8.25 -3.05
C ARG A 139 -23.24 9.61 -3.25
N GLN A 140 -23.78 10.65 -2.64
CA GLN A 140 -23.34 12.04 -2.79
C GLN A 140 -23.04 12.69 -1.44
N LEU A 141 -21.97 13.47 -1.39
CA LEU A 141 -21.68 14.39 -0.29
C LEU A 141 -21.87 15.85 -0.72
N ARG A 142 -22.54 16.62 0.14
CA ARG A 142 -22.89 18.02 -0.05
C ARG A 142 -22.35 18.87 1.09
N VAL A 143 -22.05 20.13 0.82
CA VAL A 143 -21.62 21.15 1.79
C VAL A 143 -22.73 22.18 1.95
N SER A 144 -22.96 22.63 3.19
CA SER A 144 -24.00 23.62 3.50
C SER A 144 -23.75 24.97 2.82
N SER A 145 -24.83 25.70 2.52
CA SER A 145 -24.74 27.07 2.01
C SER A 145 -24.13 28.02 3.05
N ASN A 146 -23.50 29.08 2.54
CA ASN A 146 -22.81 30.14 3.29
C ASN A 146 -21.82 29.64 4.34
N THR A 147 -21.08 28.59 3.97
CA THR A 147 -19.95 27.99 4.69
C THR A 147 -18.61 28.69 4.43
N CYS A 148 -18.58 29.76 3.63
CA CYS A 148 -17.39 30.58 3.39
C CYS A 148 -17.71 32.08 3.39
N SER A 149 -16.76 32.88 3.89
CA SER A 149 -16.87 34.33 3.99
C SER A 149 -16.59 35.00 2.64
N ILE A 150 -17.64 35.55 2.02
CA ILE A 150 -17.56 36.41 0.84
C ILE A 150 -16.95 37.76 1.25
N TYR A 151 -16.08 38.34 0.42
CA TYR A 151 -15.51 39.67 0.68
C TYR A 151 -16.58 40.77 0.44
N PRO A 152 -16.71 41.80 1.29
CA PRO A 152 -17.83 42.76 1.25
C PRO A 152 -18.19 43.34 -0.12
N TYR A 153 -17.21 43.71 -0.95
CA TYR A 153 -17.45 44.25 -2.32
C TYR A 153 -18.22 43.30 -3.27
N PHE A 154 -18.39 42.03 -2.92
CA PHE A 154 -19.11 41.04 -3.74
C PHE A 154 -20.40 40.52 -3.11
N HIS A 155 -20.84 41.06 -1.96
CA HIS A 155 -22.10 40.64 -1.32
C HIS A 155 -23.31 40.93 -2.21
N ASP A 156 -23.33 42.08 -2.89
CA ASP A 156 -24.38 42.47 -3.84
C ASP A 156 -24.41 41.65 -5.14
N LEU A 157 -23.40 40.80 -5.38
CA LEU A 157 -23.26 39.96 -6.59
C LEU A 157 -23.29 38.45 -6.31
N ILE A 158 -23.11 38.02 -5.05
CA ILE A 158 -22.96 36.62 -4.68
C ILE A 158 -23.74 36.35 -3.39
N GLU A 159 -24.94 35.79 -3.52
CA GLU A 159 -25.82 35.43 -2.40
C GLU A 159 -25.36 34.16 -1.65
N ASP A 160 -24.71 33.23 -2.39
CA ASP A 160 -24.39 31.87 -1.92
C ASP A 160 -22.88 31.54 -2.07
N CYS A 161 -22.27 31.10 -0.97
CA CYS A 161 -20.89 30.58 -0.90
C CYS A 161 -20.85 29.14 -0.37
N TYR A 162 -20.10 28.25 -1.03
CA TYR A 162 -19.89 26.87 -0.58
C TYR A 162 -18.40 26.56 -0.44
N SER A 163 -17.94 26.18 0.74
CA SER A 163 -16.51 25.95 1.04
C SER A 163 -15.96 24.63 0.46
N LYS A 164 -14.70 24.30 0.77
CA LYS A 164 -14.12 22.96 0.55
C LYS A 164 -14.81 21.95 1.47
N TYR A 165 -14.86 20.67 1.07
CA TYR A 165 -15.44 19.65 1.95
C TYR A 165 -14.59 19.44 3.21
N HIS A 166 -15.22 19.64 4.35
CA HIS A 166 -14.76 19.17 5.67
C HIS A 166 -15.96 18.56 6.41
N HIS A 167 -15.70 17.59 7.29
CA HIS A 167 -16.75 16.88 8.06
C HIS A 167 -17.66 17.82 8.88
N TRP A 168 -17.19 19.00 9.31
CA TRP A 168 -17.99 20.01 10.01
C TRP A 168 -18.76 20.99 9.10
N THR A 169 -18.51 20.96 7.79
CA THR A 169 -19.21 21.77 6.76
C THR A 169 -20.24 20.96 5.95
N GLU A 170 -20.33 19.66 6.25
CA GLU A 170 -21.20 18.70 5.57
C GLU A 170 -22.68 19.02 5.79
N ASP A 171 -23.45 19.09 4.71
CA ASP A 171 -24.91 19.23 4.78
C ASP A 171 -25.53 17.88 5.14
N ARG A 172 -26.31 17.88 6.24
CA ARG A 172 -27.06 16.72 6.74
C ARG A 172 -28.57 16.97 6.75
N SER A 173 -29.03 18.09 6.17
CA SER A 173 -30.45 18.45 6.07
C SER A 173 -31.14 17.75 4.89
N ALA A 174 -32.48 17.67 4.91
CA ALA A 174 -33.23 17.11 3.79
C ALA A 174 -33.45 18.17 2.68
N PHE A 175 -32.98 17.88 1.47
CA PHE A 175 -32.97 18.81 0.33
C PHE A 175 -33.94 18.38 -0.79
N GLY A 176 -34.10 19.20 -1.83
CA GLY A 176 -34.96 18.88 -2.98
C GLY A 176 -36.40 18.53 -2.58
N LEU A 177 -36.89 17.38 -3.07
CA LEU A 177 -38.28 16.95 -2.87
C LEU A 177 -38.60 16.44 -1.45
N ARG A 178 -37.59 16.13 -0.61
CA ARG A 178 -37.68 15.71 0.81
C ARG A 178 -38.51 14.45 1.14
N ASN A 179 -39.41 13.98 0.29
CA ASN A 179 -40.31 12.87 0.56
C ASN A 179 -39.58 11.53 0.59
N ASP A 180 -38.75 11.26 -0.41
CA ASP A 180 -38.11 9.96 -0.63
C ASP A 180 -36.81 9.81 0.18
N SER A 181 -36.25 8.60 0.22
CA SER A 181 -34.97 8.29 0.87
C SER A 181 -33.79 9.06 0.25
N GLU A 182 -33.83 9.23 -1.07
CA GLU A 182 -32.80 9.80 -1.93
C GLU A 182 -32.45 11.26 -1.62
N TRP A 183 -33.35 11.94 -0.89
CA TRP A 183 -33.28 13.33 -0.48
C TRP A 183 -32.91 13.52 1.00
N LYS A 184 -32.77 12.42 1.75
CA LYS A 184 -32.49 12.39 3.19
C LYS A 184 -31.05 11.96 3.45
N TYR A 185 -30.40 12.61 4.41
CA TYR A 185 -29.03 12.26 4.79
C TYR A 185 -29.02 10.93 5.55
N THR A 186 -28.20 9.99 5.08
CA THR A 186 -27.94 8.71 5.74
C THR A 186 -26.57 8.75 6.40
N SER A 187 -26.53 8.48 7.71
CA SER A 187 -25.26 8.29 8.44
C SER A 187 -24.62 6.96 8.08
N GLY A 188 -23.38 6.99 7.60
CA GLY A 188 -22.58 5.78 7.40
C GLY A 188 -22.30 5.05 8.72
N SER A 189 -22.00 3.75 8.66
CA SER A 189 -21.64 2.96 9.84
C SER A 189 -20.32 3.44 10.44
N SER A 190 -20.20 3.41 11.77
CA SER A 190 -19.07 3.97 12.52
C SER A 190 -17.69 3.37 12.19
N PHE A 191 -17.67 2.19 11.55
CA PHE A 191 -16.45 1.48 11.14
C PHE A 191 -16.10 1.67 9.66
N SER A 192 -17.01 2.18 8.82
CA SER A 192 -16.79 2.28 7.37
C SER A 192 -15.68 3.29 7.04
N PRO A 193 -14.66 2.90 6.25
CA PRO A 193 -13.46 3.70 6.04
C PRO A 193 -13.79 4.97 5.26
N TRP A 194 -13.18 6.08 5.67
CA TRP A 194 -13.25 7.34 4.95
C TRP A 194 -12.48 7.22 3.63
N TYR A 195 -13.04 7.77 2.55
CA TYR A 195 -12.41 7.73 1.24
C TYR A 195 -11.37 8.83 1.11
N TRP A 196 -10.10 8.45 0.89
CA TRP A 196 -9.03 9.39 0.60
C TRP A 196 -9.04 9.72 -0.90
N GLY A 197 -9.56 10.90 -1.23
CA GLY A 197 -9.67 11.40 -2.60
C GLY A 197 -8.50 12.26 -3.04
N SER A 198 -8.63 12.86 -4.23
CA SER A 198 -7.60 13.76 -4.80
C SER A 198 -7.61 15.14 -4.14
N LEU A 199 -8.80 15.66 -3.81
CA LEU A 199 -9.00 16.99 -3.23
C LEU A 199 -9.14 16.99 -1.71
N GLY A 200 -9.40 15.84 -1.09
CA GLY A 200 -9.69 15.75 0.34
C GLY A 200 -10.13 14.38 0.83
N LEU A 201 -10.48 14.32 2.10
CA LEU A 201 -10.85 13.10 2.83
C LEU A 201 -12.36 13.12 3.10
N TYR A 202 -13.07 12.09 2.64
CA TYR A 202 -14.52 12.07 2.54
C TYR A 202 -15.18 11.02 3.46
N GLY A 203 -16.25 11.40 4.15
CA GLY A 203 -16.99 10.51 5.06
C GLY A 203 -17.74 9.37 4.36
N SER A 204 -18.16 8.38 5.14
CA SER A 204 -18.93 7.21 4.70
C SER A 204 -20.44 7.44 4.56
N GLY A 205 -20.98 8.52 5.15
CA GLY A 205 -22.39 8.91 5.02
C GLY A 205 -22.72 9.61 3.69
N GLY A 206 -23.89 10.24 3.62
CA GLY A 206 -24.32 11.08 2.50
C GLY A 206 -25.77 10.86 2.11
N TYR A 207 -26.13 11.37 0.93
CA TYR A 207 -27.41 11.11 0.27
C TYR A 207 -27.21 9.92 -0.67
N VAL A 208 -28.09 8.93 -0.62
CA VAL A 208 -27.87 7.61 -1.24
C VAL A 208 -29.10 7.20 -2.04
N PHE A 209 -28.89 6.65 -3.24
CA PHE A 209 -29.92 5.95 -3.99
C PHE A 209 -29.38 4.67 -4.64
N THR A 210 -30.25 3.68 -4.83
CA THR A 210 -29.97 2.48 -5.64
C THR A 210 -30.61 2.60 -7.02
N LEU A 211 -29.94 2.03 -8.02
CA LEU A 211 -30.48 1.80 -9.35
C LEU A 211 -31.33 0.51 -9.37
N PRO A 212 -32.52 0.49 -9.98
CA PRO A 212 -33.30 -0.72 -10.18
C PRO A 212 -32.58 -1.83 -10.97
N LYS A 213 -33.14 -3.05 -10.99
CA LYS A 213 -32.59 -4.14 -11.82
C LYS A 213 -32.92 -4.01 -13.31
N SER A 214 -33.93 -3.22 -13.68
CA SER A 214 -34.22 -2.90 -15.07
C SER A 214 -33.42 -1.69 -15.55
N LYS A 215 -32.90 -1.77 -16.78
CA LYS A 215 -32.22 -0.66 -17.46
C LYS A 215 -33.16 0.54 -17.69
N GLN A 216 -34.40 0.26 -18.07
CA GLN A 216 -35.41 1.28 -18.36
C GLN A 216 -35.78 2.06 -17.09
N GLU A 217 -36.09 1.35 -16.00
CA GLU A 217 -36.40 1.96 -14.69
C GLU A 217 -35.19 2.76 -14.14
N SER A 218 -33.96 2.29 -14.41
CA SER A 218 -32.73 2.99 -14.04
C SER A 218 -32.53 4.29 -14.83
N MET A 219 -32.83 4.29 -16.13
CA MET A 219 -32.78 5.48 -16.97
C MET A 219 -33.86 6.50 -16.56
N GLU A 220 -35.07 6.04 -16.27
CA GLU A 220 -36.16 6.89 -15.77
C GLU A 220 -35.83 7.50 -14.39
N LYS A 221 -35.25 6.71 -13.47
CA LYS A 221 -34.83 7.21 -12.16
C LYS A 221 -33.69 8.23 -12.25
N LEU A 222 -32.70 8.02 -13.11
CA LEU A 222 -31.62 8.99 -13.34
C LEU A 222 -32.16 10.27 -13.99
N ALA A 223 -33.02 10.16 -15.00
CA ALA A 223 -33.64 11.32 -15.63
C ALA A 223 -34.49 12.15 -14.64
N PHE A 224 -35.23 11.49 -13.75
CA PHE A 224 -35.98 12.14 -12.65
C PHE A 224 -35.06 12.87 -11.68
N LEU A 225 -33.94 12.26 -11.24
CA LEU A 225 -32.97 12.88 -10.34
C LEU A 225 -32.21 14.05 -11.00
N ARG A 226 -31.96 13.97 -12.32
CA ARG A 226 -31.43 15.08 -13.12
C ARG A 226 -32.42 16.25 -13.19
N GLN A 227 -33.68 15.99 -13.55
CA GLN A 227 -34.73 17.02 -13.63
C GLN A 227 -34.93 17.74 -12.29
N ASN A 228 -34.92 17.00 -11.18
CA ASN A 228 -35.03 17.56 -9.83
C ASN A 228 -33.70 18.09 -9.25
N SER A 229 -32.65 18.22 -10.08
CA SER A 229 -31.36 18.84 -9.71
C SER A 229 -30.67 18.24 -8.48
N TRP A 230 -30.65 16.91 -8.36
CA TRP A 230 -29.98 16.20 -7.26
C TRP A 230 -28.50 16.61 -7.10
N LEU A 231 -27.79 16.82 -8.22
CA LEU A 231 -26.44 17.41 -8.24
C LEU A 231 -26.48 18.94 -8.22
N THR A 232 -26.29 19.52 -7.03
CA THR A 232 -26.29 20.97 -6.76
C THR A 232 -24.88 21.58 -6.70
N ARG A 233 -24.76 22.92 -6.69
CA ARG A 233 -23.47 23.66 -6.55
C ARG A 233 -22.69 23.32 -5.27
N GLY A 234 -23.40 22.96 -4.21
CA GLY A 234 -22.84 22.47 -2.94
C GLY A 234 -22.33 21.03 -2.96
N THR A 235 -22.51 20.27 -4.05
CA THR A 235 -21.95 18.91 -4.19
C THR A 235 -20.42 18.95 -4.18
N ARG A 236 -19.77 18.00 -3.51
CA ARG A 236 -18.30 17.89 -3.46
C ARG A 236 -17.73 16.57 -3.93
N VAL A 237 -18.49 15.48 -3.84
CA VAL A 237 -18.14 14.20 -4.45
C VAL A 237 -19.39 13.37 -4.70
N VAL A 238 -19.36 12.56 -5.75
CA VAL A 238 -20.32 11.48 -6.04
C VAL A 238 -19.55 10.18 -6.19
N PHE A 239 -20.05 9.13 -5.55
CA PHE A 239 -19.58 7.75 -5.65
C PHE A 239 -20.60 6.92 -6.42
N ILE A 240 -20.14 6.04 -7.30
CA ILE A 240 -20.93 5.00 -7.96
C ILE A 240 -20.29 3.67 -7.59
N ASP A 241 -20.99 2.92 -6.74
CA ASP A 241 -20.50 1.70 -6.09
C ASP A 241 -21.32 0.50 -6.58
N PHE A 242 -20.64 -0.53 -7.09
CA PHE A 242 -21.26 -1.80 -7.45
C PHE A 242 -20.28 -2.97 -7.31
N SER A 243 -20.81 -4.19 -7.27
CA SER A 243 -20.01 -5.40 -7.15
C SER A 243 -20.46 -6.47 -8.14
N THR A 244 -19.50 -7.24 -8.61
CA THR A 244 -19.71 -8.31 -9.59
C THR A 244 -19.00 -9.58 -9.13
N TYR A 245 -19.46 -10.73 -9.60
CA TYR A 245 -18.87 -12.04 -9.30
C TYR A 245 -18.69 -12.86 -10.56
N ASN A 246 -17.45 -13.29 -10.84
CA ASN A 246 -17.16 -14.23 -11.91
C ASN A 246 -17.16 -15.66 -11.36
N ALA A 247 -18.13 -16.46 -11.82
CA ALA A 247 -18.29 -17.84 -11.36
C ALA A 247 -17.22 -18.80 -11.91
N ASN A 248 -16.60 -18.50 -13.06
CA ASN A 248 -15.61 -19.36 -13.71
C ASN A 248 -14.28 -19.39 -12.95
N ILE A 249 -13.93 -18.28 -12.28
CA ILE A 249 -12.66 -18.11 -11.54
C ILE A 249 -12.85 -17.83 -10.04
N ASN A 250 -14.09 -17.79 -9.55
CA ASN A 250 -14.43 -17.51 -8.14
C ASN A 250 -13.76 -16.21 -7.62
N LEU A 251 -13.94 -15.12 -8.38
CA LEU A 251 -13.47 -13.79 -8.00
C LEU A 251 -14.63 -12.80 -7.93
N PHE A 252 -14.62 -11.98 -6.88
CA PHE A 252 -15.47 -10.80 -6.75
C PHE A 252 -14.68 -9.61 -7.30
N CYS A 253 -15.31 -8.78 -8.14
CA CYS A 253 -14.74 -7.50 -8.57
C CYS A 253 -15.66 -6.37 -8.09
N ILE A 254 -15.17 -5.60 -7.13
CA ILE A 254 -15.85 -4.44 -6.55
C ILE A 254 -15.35 -3.19 -7.27
N ILE A 255 -16.26 -2.36 -7.74
CA ILE A 255 -15.97 -1.16 -8.53
C ILE A 255 -16.55 0.05 -7.78
N ARG A 256 -15.69 1.02 -7.48
CA ARG A 256 -16.02 2.35 -6.98
C ARG A 256 -15.51 3.39 -7.97
N LEU A 257 -16.42 4.03 -8.69
CA LEU A 257 -16.13 5.19 -9.52
C LEU A 257 -16.42 6.45 -8.70
N VAL A 258 -15.53 7.44 -8.73
CA VAL A 258 -15.62 8.65 -7.90
C VAL A 258 -15.45 9.91 -8.75
N VAL A 259 -16.39 10.84 -8.62
CA VAL A 259 -16.35 12.14 -9.30
C VAL A 259 -16.34 13.24 -8.25
N GLU A 260 -15.18 13.87 -8.08
CA GLU A 260 -14.94 14.96 -7.15
C GLU A 260 -15.24 16.31 -7.84
N PHE A 261 -15.96 17.19 -7.16
CA PHE A 261 -16.35 18.51 -7.69
C PHE A 261 -15.61 19.62 -6.90
N PRO A 262 -14.47 20.13 -7.41
CA PRO A 262 -13.69 21.16 -6.73
C PRO A 262 -14.46 22.49 -6.59
N VAL A 263 -14.05 23.29 -5.61
CA VAL A 263 -14.62 24.63 -5.33
C VAL A 263 -14.40 25.62 -6.48
N THR A 264 -13.43 25.37 -7.35
CA THR A 264 -13.15 26.13 -8.58
C THR A 264 -14.20 25.92 -9.68
N GLY A 265 -15.06 24.90 -9.56
CA GLY A 265 -15.80 24.37 -10.69
C GLY A 265 -14.97 23.38 -11.52
N GLY A 266 -15.63 22.71 -12.47
CA GLY A 266 -15.13 21.50 -13.11
C GLY A 266 -15.50 20.23 -12.34
N ALA A 267 -14.93 19.10 -12.76
CA ALA A 267 -15.00 17.80 -12.12
C ALA A 267 -13.65 17.07 -12.30
N LEU A 268 -13.31 16.18 -11.35
CA LEU A 268 -12.14 15.31 -11.39
C LEU A 268 -12.59 13.87 -11.13
N THR A 269 -11.99 12.91 -11.82
CA THR A 269 -12.44 11.50 -11.80
C THR A 269 -11.38 10.54 -11.31
N SER A 270 -11.70 9.71 -10.33
CA SER A 270 -10.86 8.60 -9.87
C SER A 270 -11.67 7.30 -9.82
N SER A 271 -10.98 6.15 -9.90
CA SER A 271 -11.62 4.84 -10.02
C SER A 271 -10.84 3.78 -9.27
N HIS A 272 -11.52 3.03 -8.39
CA HIS A 272 -10.97 1.89 -7.68
C HIS A 272 -11.68 0.61 -8.12
N ILE A 273 -10.91 -0.38 -8.56
CA ILE A 273 -11.40 -1.66 -9.06
C ILE A 273 -10.62 -2.76 -8.33
N TYR A 274 -11.31 -3.49 -7.46
CA TYR A 274 -10.72 -4.47 -6.55
C TYR A 274 -11.24 -5.87 -6.84
N SER A 275 -10.41 -6.71 -7.46
CA SER A 275 -10.56 -8.16 -7.49
C SER A 275 -10.19 -8.79 -6.14
N VAL A 276 -11.08 -9.54 -5.52
CA VAL A 276 -10.83 -10.27 -4.26
C VAL A 276 -11.47 -11.66 -4.27
N LYS A 277 -10.76 -12.65 -3.71
CA LYS A 277 -11.23 -14.03 -3.55
C LYS A 277 -11.83 -14.23 -2.17
N LEU A 278 -13.13 -13.94 -2.03
CA LEU A 278 -13.84 -14.00 -0.74
C LEU A 278 -14.16 -15.44 -0.31
N LEU A 279 -14.46 -16.33 -1.25
CA LEU A 279 -14.77 -17.73 -0.98
C LEU A 279 -13.49 -18.57 -1.09
N ARG A 280 -12.88 -18.90 0.06
CA ARG A 280 -11.50 -19.42 0.14
C ARG A 280 -11.36 -20.94 0.08
N TYR A 281 -12.42 -21.74 0.16
CA TYR A 281 -12.34 -23.21 0.30
C TYR A 281 -13.31 -23.95 -0.63
N ILE A 282 -13.00 -24.05 -1.93
CA ILE A 282 -13.86 -24.72 -2.93
C ILE A 282 -13.08 -25.79 -3.71
N THR A 283 -11.88 -25.48 -4.16
CA THR A 283 -11.06 -26.36 -5.03
C THR A 283 -10.10 -27.24 -4.23
N ALA A 284 -9.59 -28.31 -4.83
CA ALA A 284 -8.55 -29.15 -4.22
C ALA A 284 -7.26 -28.35 -3.90
N TYR A 285 -6.96 -27.31 -4.69
CA TYR A 285 -5.84 -26.41 -4.44
C TYR A 285 -6.07 -25.54 -3.20
N ASP A 286 -7.31 -25.11 -2.96
CA ASP A 286 -7.68 -24.33 -1.77
C ASP A 286 -7.50 -25.14 -0.47
N TYR A 287 -7.82 -26.43 -0.49
CA TYR A 287 -7.58 -27.31 0.67
C TYR A 287 -6.08 -27.57 0.91
N PHE A 288 -5.26 -27.59 -0.14
CA PHE A 288 -3.80 -27.59 0.01
C PHE A 288 -3.30 -26.27 0.62
N LEU A 289 -3.81 -25.13 0.14
CA LEU A 289 -3.46 -23.81 0.66
C LEU A 289 -3.85 -23.66 2.15
N ALA A 290 -5.02 -24.16 2.55
CA ALA A 290 -5.45 -24.23 3.94
C ALA A 290 -4.52 -25.08 4.82
N SER A 291 -3.92 -26.13 4.28
CA SER A 291 -2.91 -26.94 4.99
C SER A 291 -1.63 -26.13 5.25
N CYS A 292 -1.19 -25.32 4.28
CA CYS A 292 -0.12 -24.34 4.48
C CYS A 292 -0.50 -23.23 5.47
N GLU A 293 -1.74 -22.70 5.47
CA GLU A 293 -2.18 -21.72 6.48
C GLU A 293 -2.12 -22.27 7.92
N VAL A 294 -2.44 -23.56 8.11
CA VAL A 294 -2.28 -24.25 9.42
C VAL A 294 -0.80 -24.43 9.77
N SER A 295 0.05 -24.79 8.80
CA SER A 295 1.51 -24.89 8.95
C SER A 295 2.11 -23.56 9.40
N PHE A 296 1.73 -22.47 8.73
CA PHE A 296 2.15 -21.10 9.03
C PHE A 296 1.77 -20.70 10.45
N CYS A 297 0.52 -20.94 10.87
CA CYS A 297 0.06 -20.69 12.25
C CYS A 297 0.95 -21.42 13.29
N LEU A 298 1.32 -22.67 13.02
CA LEU A 298 2.20 -23.46 13.90
C LEU A 298 3.64 -22.90 13.92
N PHE A 299 4.19 -22.45 12.79
CA PHE A 299 5.47 -21.74 12.76
C PHE A 299 5.44 -20.43 13.57
N ILE A 300 4.37 -19.65 13.48
CA ILE A 300 4.20 -18.41 14.25
C ILE A 300 4.18 -18.72 15.76
N ILE A 301 3.43 -19.72 16.22
CA ILE A 301 3.42 -20.14 17.63
C ILE A 301 4.83 -20.55 18.10
N ILE A 302 5.56 -21.34 17.29
CA ILE A 302 6.94 -21.74 17.59
C ILE A 302 7.87 -20.52 17.68
N PHE A 303 7.70 -19.52 16.81
CA PHE A 303 8.48 -18.29 16.85
C PHE A 303 8.12 -17.37 18.02
N ILE A 304 6.86 -17.29 18.44
CA ILE A 304 6.45 -16.60 19.68
C ILE A 304 7.23 -17.19 20.87
N ILE A 305 7.22 -18.51 21.03
CA ILE A 305 7.92 -19.20 22.12
C ILE A 305 9.43 -18.95 22.06
N GLN A 306 10.04 -19.05 20.88
CA GLN A 306 11.47 -18.75 20.70
C GLN A 306 11.83 -17.29 21.01
N VAL A 307 10.99 -16.32 20.66
CA VAL A 307 11.21 -14.90 20.94
C VAL A 307 11.02 -14.60 22.43
N ALA A 308 9.99 -15.15 23.08
CA ALA A 308 9.78 -15.03 24.52
C ALA A 308 11.00 -15.55 25.31
N ILE A 309 11.53 -16.74 24.98
CA ILE A 309 12.72 -17.30 25.64
C ILE A 309 13.96 -16.41 25.41
N LYS A 310 14.15 -15.84 24.22
CA LYS A 310 15.25 -14.87 23.96
C LYS A 310 15.09 -13.62 24.83
N ILE A 311 13.89 -13.04 24.92
CA ILE A 311 13.61 -11.83 25.69
C ILE A 311 13.85 -12.06 27.18
N VAL A 312 13.35 -13.16 27.75
CA VAL A 312 13.59 -13.51 29.17
C VAL A 312 15.08 -13.67 29.47
N ARG A 313 15.84 -14.32 28.56
CA ARG A 313 17.28 -14.57 28.74
C ARG A 313 18.16 -13.35 28.51
N GLN A 314 17.82 -12.46 27.58
CA GLN A 314 18.64 -11.29 27.20
C GLN A 314 18.18 -9.97 27.83
N LYS A 315 16.95 -9.91 28.35
CA LYS A 315 16.34 -8.71 28.95
C LYS A 315 16.54 -7.47 28.06
N LYS A 316 17.02 -6.35 28.62
CA LYS A 316 17.26 -5.10 27.87
C LYS A 316 18.26 -5.24 26.71
N HIS A 317 19.16 -6.24 26.71
CA HIS A 317 20.10 -6.45 25.61
C HIS A 317 19.40 -6.93 24.32
N TYR A 318 18.20 -7.54 24.42
CA TYR A 318 17.44 -7.99 23.25
C TYR A 318 17.15 -6.82 22.28
N PHE A 319 16.71 -5.68 22.83
CA PHE A 319 16.25 -4.51 22.07
C PHE A 319 17.37 -3.65 21.46
N ARG A 320 18.65 -4.00 21.67
CA ARG A 320 19.80 -3.29 21.09
C ARG A 320 20.15 -3.78 19.66
N SER A 321 19.55 -4.87 19.19
CA SER A 321 19.84 -5.46 17.88
C SER A 321 18.70 -5.17 16.89
N ALA A 322 19.03 -4.56 15.74
CA ALA A 322 18.06 -4.32 14.66
C ALA A 322 17.41 -5.63 14.17
N TRP A 323 18.19 -6.72 14.12
CA TRP A 323 17.68 -8.05 13.76
C TRP A 323 16.69 -8.65 14.75
N ASN A 324 16.61 -8.14 15.98
CA ASN A 324 15.65 -8.55 17.00
C ASN A 324 14.36 -7.70 16.93
N TRP A 325 14.47 -6.44 16.51
CA TRP A 325 13.32 -5.60 16.13
C TRP A 325 12.63 -6.14 14.88
N LEU A 326 13.39 -6.57 13.86
CA LEU A 326 12.83 -7.22 12.68
C LEU A 326 12.19 -8.58 13.03
N ASP A 327 12.80 -9.39 13.91
CA ASP A 327 12.18 -10.61 14.44
C ASP A 327 10.84 -10.31 15.15
N LEU A 328 10.70 -9.16 15.84
CA LEU A 328 9.48 -8.75 16.55
C LEU A 328 8.41 -8.16 15.61
N LEU A 329 8.82 -7.36 14.62
CA LEU A 329 7.92 -6.75 13.63
C LEU A 329 7.21 -7.82 12.78
N LEU A 330 7.97 -8.77 12.23
CA LEU A 330 7.40 -9.89 11.47
C LEU A 330 6.39 -10.69 12.31
N LEU A 331 6.68 -10.88 13.60
CA LEU A 331 5.83 -11.63 14.53
C LEU A 331 4.50 -10.90 14.77
N LEU A 332 4.57 -9.61 15.11
CA LEU A 332 3.41 -8.75 15.35
C LEU A 332 2.49 -8.72 14.13
N VAL A 333 3.03 -8.42 12.95
CA VAL A 333 2.23 -8.32 11.72
C VAL A 333 1.62 -9.67 11.35
N SER A 334 2.36 -10.78 11.50
CA SER A 334 1.81 -12.13 11.26
C SER A 334 0.65 -12.45 12.20
N THR A 335 0.74 -12.08 13.49
CA THR A 335 -0.37 -12.30 14.43
C THR A 335 -1.61 -11.45 14.12
N LEU A 336 -1.43 -10.20 13.67
CA LEU A 336 -2.53 -9.34 13.23
C LEU A 336 -3.16 -9.85 11.93
N ALA A 337 -2.35 -10.34 10.98
CA ALA A 337 -2.83 -10.93 9.73
C ALA A 337 -3.68 -12.18 9.96
N ILE A 338 -3.32 -13.06 10.90
CA ILE A 338 -4.13 -14.24 11.25
C ILE A 338 -5.49 -13.80 11.83
N ALA A 339 -5.50 -12.87 12.79
CA ALA A 339 -6.74 -12.36 13.39
C ALA A 339 -7.65 -11.68 12.37
N PHE A 340 -7.08 -10.91 11.45
CA PHE A 340 -7.80 -10.22 10.38
C PHE A 340 -8.41 -11.19 9.34
N ASN A 341 -7.69 -12.25 8.95
CA ASN A 341 -8.20 -13.27 8.02
C ASN A 341 -9.43 -14.00 8.60
N ILE A 342 -9.38 -14.34 9.89
CA ILE A 342 -10.50 -14.94 10.62
C ILE A 342 -11.71 -13.97 10.64
N TYR A 343 -11.48 -12.71 10.99
CA TYR A 343 -12.53 -11.68 11.01
C TYR A 343 -13.21 -11.51 9.63
N CYS A 344 -12.42 -11.38 8.56
CA CYS A 344 -12.95 -11.25 7.20
C CYS A 344 -13.76 -12.47 6.76
N THR A 345 -13.33 -13.68 7.13
CA THR A 345 -14.07 -14.91 6.80
C THR A 345 -15.47 -14.93 7.43
N VAL A 346 -15.62 -14.38 8.64
CA VAL A 346 -16.92 -14.26 9.32
C VAL A 346 -17.79 -13.18 8.67
N GLU A 347 -17.24 -12.00 8.38
CA GLU A 347 -17.99 -10.91 7.72
C GLU A 347 -18.44 -11.29 6.29
N VAL A 348 -17.61 -12.01 5.52
CA VAL A 348 -17.99 -12.58 4.21
C VAL A 348 -19.24 -13.45 4.34
N TYR A 349 -19.25 -14.34 5.32
CA TYR A 349 -20.36 -15.26 5.54
C TYR A 349 -21.67 -14.52 5.83
N LEU A 350 -21.63 -13.55 6.76
CA LEU A 350 -22.80 -12.76 7.15
C LEU A 350 -23.33 -11.87 6.00
N LEU A 351 -22.44 -11.24 5.23
CA LEU A 351 -22.82 -10.45 4.05
C LEU A 351 -23.41 -11.33 2.94
N MET A 352 -22.89 -12.54 2.74
CA MET A 352 -23.41 -13.48 1.75
C MET A 352 -24.80 -14.02 2.14
N GLU A 353 -24.99 -14.38 3.41
CA GLU A 353 -26.28 -14.82 3.96
C GLU A 353 -27.36 -13.73 3.81
N LYS A 354 -26.98 -12.45 4.02
CA LYS A 354 -27.88 -11.33 3.75
C LYS A 354 -28.18 -11.13 2.26
N LEU A 355 -27.18 -11.25 1.38
CA LEU A 355 -27.40 -11.12 -0.08
C LEU A 355 -28.34 -12.21 -0.62
N LEU A 356 -28.25 -13.42 -0.08
CA LEU A 356 -29.11 -14.55 -0.44
C LEU A 356 -30.56 -14.39 0.05
N SER A 357 -30.82 -13.59 1.09
CA SER A 357 -32.18 -13.30 1.56
C SER A 357 -32.79 -12.03 0.94
N GLU A 358 -32.00 -10.98 0.67
CA GLU A 358 -32.48 -9.69 0.15
C GLU A 358 -31.80 -9.30 -1.19
N ALA A 359 -32.09 -10.04 -2.26
CA ALA A 359 -31.48 -9.90 -3.59
C ALA A 359 -31.77 -8.57 -4.36
N LEU A 360 -32.32 -7.55 -3.69
CA LEU A 360 -32.59 -6.19 -4.19
C LEU A 360 -31.79 -5.09 -3.45
N VAL A 361 -31.03 -5.45 -2.41
CA VAL A 361 -30.23 -4.50 -1.62
C VAL A 361 -28.80 -4.45 -2.15
N TYR A 362 -28.15 -3.28 -2.11
CA TYR A 362 -26.71 -3.16 -2.39
C TYR A 362 -25.88 -3.77 -1.25
N PRO A 363 -24.99 -4.75 -1.53
CA PRO A 363 -24.06 -5.28 -0.55
C PRO A 363 -22.80 -4.39 -0.45
N ASP A 364 -22.44 -3.90 0.75
CA ASP A 364 -21.19 -3.15 0.94
C ASP A 364 -19.96 -4.08 1.01
N PHE A 365 -19.65 -4.72 -0.11
CA PHE A 365 -18.38 -5.42 -0.29
C PHE A 365 -17.19 -4.45 -0.43
N TYR A 366 -17.39 -3.14 -0.62
CA TYR A 366 -16.29 -2.18 -0.68
C TYR A 366 -15.56 -2.11 0.66
N PHE A 367 -16.29 -2.06 1.79
CA PHE A 367 -15.70 -2.09 3.14
C PHE A 367 -14.65 -3.21 3.25
N LEU A 368 -15.07 -4.43 2.93
CA LEU A 368 -14.26 -5.64 3.01
C LEU A 368 -13.11 -5.62 2.00
N ALA A 369 -13.37 -5.24 0.74
CA ALA A 369 -12.35 -5.20 -0.32
C ALA A 369 -11.24 -4.20 -0.01
N PHE A 370 -11.57 -3.03 0.54
CA PHE A 370 -10.60 -2.03 0.98
C PHE A 370 -9.65 -2.59 2.06
N TRP A 371 -10.20 -3.23 3.10
CA TRP A 371 -9.38 -3.83 4.15
C TRP A 371 -8.58 -5.04 3.64
N GLN A 372 -9.10 -5.83 2.70
CA GLN A 372 -8.39 -6.94 2.06
C GLN A 372 -7.20 -6.46 1.21
N VAL A 373 -7.31 -5.32 0.53
CA VAL A 373 -6.18 -4.70 -0.19
C VAL A 373 -5.11 -4.24 0.79
N LEU A 374 -5.49 -3.49 1.85
CA LEU A 374 -4.54 -3.05 2.87
C LEU A 374 -3.82 -4.23 3.57
N TYR A 375 -4.52 -5.34 3.79
CA TYR A 375 -3.92 -6.59 4.28
C TYR A 375 -2.91 -7.19 3.30
N ASN A 376 -3.20 -7.20 2.00
CA ASN A 376 -2.27 -7.65 0.96
C ASN A 376 -1.00 -6.78 0.93
N ASP A 377 -1.14 -5.46 1.03
CA ASP A 377 -0.01 -4.51 1.05
C ASP A 377 0.90 -4.74 2.28
N VAL A 378 0.28 -4.85 3.46
CA VAL A 378 0.97 -5.16 4.73
C VAL A 378 1.69 -6.51 4.66
N ILE A 379 1.11 -7.50 3.99
CA ILE A 379 1.74 -8.80 3.74
C ILE A 379 2.90 -8.69 2.74
N ALA A 380 2.77 -7.94 1.65
CA ALA A 380 3.86 -7.75 0.68
C ALA A 380 5.11 -7.12 1.35
N VAL A 381 4.91 -6.11 2.18
CA VAL A 381 5.96 -5.51 3.01
C VAL A 381 6.55 -6.51 4.02
N THR A 382 5.72 -7.39 4.59
CA THR A 382 6.17 -8.45 5.51
C THR A 382 7.04 -9.50 4.80
N ILE A 383 6.67 -9.92 3.58
CA ILE A 383 7.48 -10.82 2.74
C ILE A 383 8.83 -10.18 2.41
N PHE A 384 8.86 -8.89 2.04
CA PHE A 384 10.09 -8.15 1.77
C PHE A 384 11.06 -8.16 2.97
N PHE A 385 10.57 -7.87 4.19
CA PHE A 385 11.38 -7.97 5.40
C PHE A 385 11.80 -9.42 5.74
N ALA A 386 11.00 -10.43 5.37
CA ALA A 386 11.37 -11.84 5.51
C ALA A 386 12.53 -12.23 4.57
N TRP A 387 12.54 -11.75 3.33
CA TRP A 387 13.69 -11.94 2.43
C TRP A 387 14.96 -11.23 2.94
N ILE A 388 14.85 -9.99 3.45
CA ILE A 388 15.98 -9.28 4.08
C ILE A 388 16.55 -10.06 5.27
N LYS A 389 15.70 -10.75 6.05
CA LYS A 389 16.12 -11.56 7.20
C LYS A 389 17.03 -12.74 6.82
N ILE A 390 17.07 -13.19 5.57
CA ILE A 390 18.02 -14.23 5.14
C ILE A 390 19.49 -13.75 5.26
N PHE A 391 19.76 -12.45 5.06
CA PHE A 391 21.12 -11.88 5.20
C PHE A 391 21.72 -12.10 6.60
N LYS A 392 20.87 -12.15 7.65
CA LYS A 392 21.24 -12.52 9.03
C LYS A 392 21.98 -13.85 9.09
N TYR A 393 21.58 -14.82 8.27
CA TYR A 393 22.15 -16.18 8.19
C TYR A 393 23.26 -16.29 7.14
N ILE A 394 23.16 -15.58 6.01
CA ILE A 394 24.19 -15.54 4.95
C ILE A 394 25.49 -14.86 5.43
N SER A 395 25.44 -14.07 6.52
CA SER A 395 26.60 -13.48 7.21
C SER A 395 27.68 -14.48 7.66
N LEU A 396 27.44 -15.78 7.57
CA LEU A 396 28.44 -16.86 7.70
C LEU A 396 29.55 -16.80 6.61
N ASN A 397 29.31 -16.17 5.46
CA ASN A 397 30.33 -15.99 4.41
C ASN A 397 31.16 -14.71 4.65
N LYS A 398 32.50 -14.79 4.52
CA LYS A 398 33.44 -13.67 4.73
C LYS A 398 33.09 -12.44 3.87
N THR A 399 32.75 -12.63 2.59
CA THR A 399 32.41 -11.51 1.68
C THR A 399 31.14 -10.77 2.09
N MET A 400 30.11 -11.51 2.51
CA MET A 400 28.84 -10.93 2.97
C MET A 400 28.98 -10.26 4.34
N ARG A 401 29.86 -10.79 5.21
CA ARG A 401 30.25 -10.13 6.47
C ARG A 401 31.02 -8.83 6.23
N GLN A 402 31.91 -8.80 5.23
CA GLN A 402 32.60 -7.59 4.80
C GLN A 402 31.59 -6.52 4.31
N LEU A 403 30.64 -6.89 3.43
CA LEU A 403 29.60 -5.97 2.93
C LEU A 403 28.68 -5.43 4.05
N SER A 404 28.25 -6.30 4.97
CA SER A 404 27.45 -5.87 6.11
C SER A 404 28.24 -4.97 7.08
N SER A 405 29.53 -5.27 7.27
CA SER A 405 30.44 -4.45 8.08
C SER A 405 30.72 -3.09 7.45
N THR A 406 30.88 -3.00 6.12
CA THR A 406 31.01 -1.72 5.42
C THR A 406 29.77 -0.87 5.59
N LEU A 407 28.57 -1.42 5.33
CA LEU A 407 27.32 -0.68 5.45
C LEU A 407 27.08 -0.20 6.89
N SER A 408 27.35 -1.06 7.88
CA SER A 408 27.24 -0.69 9.30
C SER A 408 28.26 0.37 9.74
N ARG A 409 29.43 0.46 9.08
CA ARG A 409 30.49 1.43 9.41
C ARG A 409 30.24 2.77 8.75
N CYS A 410 29.85 2.80 7.47
CA CYS A 410 29.53 4.04 6.75
C CYS A 410 28.15 4.62 7.12
N ALA A 411 27.26 3.84 7.74
CA ALA A 411 25.92 4.30 8.11
C ALA A 411 25.91 5.64 8.88
N ARG A 412 26.89 5.88 9.77
CA ARG A 412 26.97 7.14 10.53
C ARG A 412 27.29 8.33 9.62
N ASP A 413 28.23 8.14 8.71
CA ASP A 413 28.71 9.19 7.79
C ASP A 413 27.66 9.46 6.71
N ILE A 414 27.00 8.40 6.22
CA ILE A 414 25.83 8.48 5.33
C ILE A 414 24.67 9.21 5.99
N ILE A 415 24.35 8.96 7.27
CA ILE A 415 23.28 9.69 7.98
C ILE A 415 23.63 11.18 8.10
N GLY A 416 24.89 11.51 8.38
CA GLY A 416 25.36 12.90 8.39
C GLY A 416 25.21 13.59 7.03
N PHE A 417 25.61 12.91 5.95
CA PHE A 417 25.46 13.41 4.59
C PHE A 417 23.99 13.49 4.14
N ALA A 418 23.15 12.51 4.48
CA ALA A 418 21.75 12.48 4.11
C ALA A 418 20.98 13.69 4.65
N ILE A 419 21.36 14.23 5.82
CA ILE A 419 20.80 15.48 6.35
C ILE A 419 21.14 16.66 5.42
N MET A 420 22.38 16.76 4.93
CA MET A 420 22.78 17.80 3.97
C MET A 420 22.06 17.66 2.63
N PHE A 421 21.96 16.44 2.11
CA PHE A 421 21.19 16.12 0.90
C PHE A 421 19.73 16.55 1.05
N PHE A 422 19.02 16.09 2.08
CA PHE A 422 17.60 16.43 2.26
C PHE A 422 17.34 17.93 2.48
N ILE A 423 18.27 18.68 3.06
CA ILE A 423 18.14 20.15 3.17
C ILE A 423 18.13 20.81 1.77
N ILE A 424 19.04 20.41 0.88
CA ILE A 424 19.14 20.97 -0.47
C ILE A 424 17.98 20.47 -1.34
N PHE A 425 17.68 19.17 -1.29
CA PHE A 425 16.60 18.53 -2.03
C PHE A 425 15.24 19.15 -1.70
N LEU A 426 14.92 19.35 -0.41
CA LEU A 426 13.65 19.97 0.02
C LEU A 426 13.61 21.48 -0.28
N ALA A 427 14.75 22.17 -0.32
CA ALA A 427 14.79 23.56 -0.78
C ALA A 427 14.44 23.66 -2.29
N TYR A 428 14.96 22.75 -3.12
CA TYR A 428 14.54 22.63 -4.52
C TYR A 428 13.07 22.17 -4.65
N ALA A 429 12.55 21.34 -3.75
CA ALA A 429 11.14 20.92 -3.73
C ALA A 429 10.19 22.10 -3.49
N GLN A 430 10.55 22.95 -2.52
CA GLN A 430 9.81 24.17 -2.22
C GLN A 430 9.93 25.19 -3.37
N LEU A 431 11.10 25.28 -4.01
CA LEU A 431 11.31 26.14 -5.17
C LEU A 431 10.44 25.72 -6.37
N SER A 432 10.43 24.43 -6.73
CA SER A 432 9.59 23.95 -7.86
C SER A 432 8.10 24.09 -7.57
N TYR A 433 7.67 23.80 -6.33
CA TYR A 433 6.27 23.99 -5.93
C TYR A 433 5.81 25.45 -6.09
N LEU A 434 6.65 26.42 -5.69
CA LEU A 434 6.35 27.85 -5.79
C LEU A 434 6.48 28.41 -7.23
N LEU A 435 7.32 27.81 -8.08
CA LEU A 435 7.51 28.26 -9.47
C LEU A 435 6.51 27.65 -10.46
N PHE A 436 6.18 26.36 -10.31
CA PHE A 436 5.49 25.57 -11.33
C PHE A 436 4.17 24.94 -10.85
N GLY A 437 3.93 24.85 -9.54
CA GLY A 437 2.78 24.12 -8.98
C GLY A 437 1.38 24.70 -9.27
N SER A 438 1.31 25.87 -9.92
CA SER A 438 0.07 26.47 -10.44
C SER A 438 -0.18 26.18 -11.93
N GLN A 439 0.76 25.54 -12.64
CA GLN A 439 0.74 25.35 -14.09
C GLN A 439 1.11 23.93 -14.56
N VAL A 440 1.84 23.16 -13.75
CA VAL A 440 2.40 21.85 -14.09
C VAL A 440 1.91 20.80 -13.10
N GLU A 441 1.32 19.70 -13.57
CA GLU A 441 0.66 18.69 -12.72
C GLU A 441 1.67 17.94 -11.85
N GLU A 442 2.85 17.67 -12.40
CA GLU A 442 3.99 17.04 -11.73
C GLU A 442 4.48 17.84 -10.50
N PHE A 443 4.21 19.16 -10.45
CA PHE A 443 4.54 20.05 -9.34
C PHE A 443 3.30 20.55 -8.56
N SER A 444 2.09 20.07 -8.88
CA SER A 444 0.81 20.54 -8.31
C SER A 444 0.68 20.41 -6.79
N THR A 445 1.42 19.49 -6.17
CA THR A 445 1.50 19.36 -4.71
C THR A 445 2.95 19.22 -4.26
N PHE A 446 3.26 19.65 -3.05
CA PHE A 446 4.59 19.47 -2.45
C PHE A 446 5.00 17.99 -2.35
N HIS A 447 4.04 17.07 -2.22
CA HIS A 447 4.30 15.63 -2.23
C HIS A 447 4.72 15.14 -3.62
N ASN A 448 4.02 15.59 -4.67
CA ASN A 448 4.35 15.27 -6.06
C ASN A 448 5.72 15.86 -6.43
N CYS A 449 6.02 17.11 -6.03
CA CYS A 449 7.34 17.73 -6.26
C CYS A 449 8.50 16.83 -5.81
N ILE A 450 8.40 16.24 -4.61
CA ILE A 450 9.40 15.32 -4.05
C ILE A 450 9.57 14.07 -4.94
N PHE A 451 8.49 13.50 -5.47
CA PHE A 451 8.56 12.36 -6.39
C PHE A 451 9.15 12.75 -7.75
N THR A 452 8.69 13.87 -8.33
CA THR A 452 9.17 14.40 -9.62
C THR A 452 10.67 14.70 -9.58
N GLN A 453 11.19 15.20 -8.46
CA GLN A 453 12.63 15.35 -8.26
C GLN A 453 13.39 14.01 -8.25
N PHE A 454 12.83 12.95 -7.64
CA PHE A 454 13.42 11.61 -7.72
C PHE A 454 13.34 11.03 -9.15
N GLN A 455 12.29 11.30 -9.91
CA GLN A 455 12.21 10.93 -11.33
C GLN A 455 13.28 11.64 -12.17
N ILE A 456 13.47 12.95 -11.98
CA ILE A 456 14.54 13.73 -12.63
C ILE A 456 15.92 13.13 -12.32
N LEU A 457 16.17 12.70 -11.07
CA LEU A 457 17.43 12.02 -10.70
C LEU A 457 17.62 10.62 -11.30
N LEU A 458 16.53 9.97 -11.72
CA LEU A 458 16.55 8.70 -12.46
C LEU A 458 16.63 8.92 -13.99
N GLY A 459 16.49 10.16 -14.46
CA GLY A 459 16.49 10.52 -15.89
C GLY A 459 15.10 10.50 -16.55
N ASP A 460 14.03 10.39 -15.77
CA ASP A 460 12.64 10.46 -16.24
C ASP A 460 12.07 11.85 -15.93
N PHE A 461 11.88 12.69 -16.96
CA PHE A 461 11.42 14.07 -16.77
C PHE A 461 10.77 14.67 -18.01
N ASN A 462 9.71 15.46 -17.78
CA ASN A 462 9.06 16.26 -18.80
C ASN A 462 9.60 17.70 -18.78
N PHE A 463 10.59 17.97 -19.63
CA PHE A 463 11.20 19.30 -19.72
C PHE A 463 10.28 20.31 -20.43
N GLU A 464 9.50 19.86 -21.42
CA GLU A 464 8.68 20.74 -22.27
C GLU A 464 7.60 21.48 -21.47
N THR A 465 6.92 20.80 -20.54
CA THR A 465 5.94 21.44 -19.63
C THR A 465 6.61 22.45 -18.68
N THR A 466 7.82 22.14 -18.22
CA THR A 466 8.58 23.00 -17.30
C THR A 466 9.11 24.27 -18.00
N GLU A 467 9.60 24.17 -19.24
CA GLU A 467 9.99 25.32 -20.06
C GLU A 467 8.77 26.16 -20.48
N ALA A 468 7.67 25.50 -20.88
CA ALA A 468 6.43 26.19 -21.25
C ALA A 468 5.86 27.03 -20.10
N ALA A 469 5.94 26.52 -18.86
CA ALA A 469 5.53 27.24 -17.65
C ALA A 469 6.41 28.47 -17.37
N ASN A 470 7.74 28.34 -17.47
CA ASN A 470 8.63 29.49 -17.35
C ASN A 470 9.92 29.33 -18.18
N LYS A 471 9.98 30.02 -19.32
CA LYS A 471 11.10 29.97 -20.28
C LYS A 471 12.46 30.43 -19.76
N VAL A 472 12.52 31.05 -18.58
CA VAL A 472 13.77 31.49 -17.94
C VAL A 472 14.07 30.66 -16.68
N LEU A 473 13.10 30.54 -15.78
CA LEU A 473 13.29 29.85 -14.50
C LEU A 473 13.18 28.32 -14.60
N GLY A 474 12.46 27.78 -15.60
CA GLY A 474 12.39 26.35 -15.89
C GLY A 474 13.77 25.77 -16.28
N PRO A 475 14.41 26.26 -17.34
CA PRO A 475 15.76 25.85 -17.71
C PRO A 475 16.79 26.10 -16.60
N LEU A 476 16.71 27.25 -15.91
CA LEU A 476 17.62 27.57 -14.80
C LEU A 476 17.47 26.61 -13.61
N TYR A 477 16.23 26.31 -13.21
CA TYR A 477 15.93 25.31 -12.16
C TYR A 477 16.50 23.95 -12.55
N PHE A 478 16.21 23.47 -13.76
CA PHE A 478 16.65 22.14 -14.19
C PHE A 478 18.17 22.01 -14.24
N ILE A 479 18.86 22.98 -14.85
CA ILE A 479 20.34 22.98 -14.95
C ILE A 479 20.99 23.04 -13.56
N THR A 480 20.48 23.88 -12.65
CA THR A 480 21.04 23.98 -11.29
C THR A 480 20.74 22.76 -10.44
N PHE A 481 19.51 22.22 -10.48
CA PHE A 481 19.14 20.99 -9.79
C PHE A 481 20.02 19.81 -10.23
N VAL A 482 20.17 19.57 -11.53
CA VAL A 482 21.03 18.48 -12.06
C VAL A 482 22.50 18.72 -11.68
N PHE A 483 23.00 19.96 -11.72
CA PHE A 483 24.38 20.25 -11.32
C PHE A 483 24.64 19.95 -9.83
N PHE A 484 23.78 20.39 -8.92
CA PHE A 484 24.00 20.18 -7.48
C PHE A 484 23.66 18.76 -7.02
N GLU A 485 22.51 18.21 -7.40
CA GLU A 485 22.05 16.91 -6.89
C GLU A 485 22.74 15.73 -7.58
N PHE A 486 22.84 15.75 -8.92
CA PHE A 486 23.45 14.64 -9.66
C PHE A 486 24.99 14.74 -9.68
N PHE A 487 25.56 15.88 -10.12
CA PHE A 487 27.02 15.96 -10.28
C PHE A 487 27.80 16.14 -8.97
N ILE A 488 27.23 16.78 -7.94
CA ILE A 488 27.91 16.96 -6.64
C ILE A 488 27.42 15.92 -5.62
N LEU A 489 26.14 15.91 -5.27
CA LEU A 489 25.65 15.14 -4.11
C LEU A 489 25.65 13.61 -4.35
N MET A 490 25.19 13.13 -5.50
CA MET A 490 25.27 11.69 -5.83
C MET A 490 26.72 11.17 -5.87
N ASN A 491 27.64 11.93 -6.44
CA ASN A 491 29.06 11.56 -6.47
C ASN A 491 29.72 11.59 -5.08
N MET A 492 29.31 12.52 -4.20
CA MET A 492 29.77 12.54 -2.80
C MET A 492 29.28 11.30 -2.03
N PHE A 493 28.05 10.85 -2.24
CA PHE A 493 27.52 9.61 -1.65
C PHE A 493 28.34 8.38 -2.07
N LEU A 494 28.66 8.26 -3.36
CA LEU A 494 29.51 7.19 -3.90
C LEU A 494 30.94 7.24 -3.31
N ALA A 495 31.51 8.44 -3.14
CA ALA A 495 32.84 8.63 -2.56
C ALA A 495 32.91 8.16 -1.09
N ILE A 496 31.90 8.46 -0.27
CA ILE A 496 31.80 8.00 1.13
C ILE A 496 31.80 6.46 1.18
N ILE A 497 30.93 5.83 0.39
CA ILE A 497 30.80 4.36 0.35
C ILE A 497 32.12 3.71 -0.11
N ASN A 498 32.75 4.22 -1.17
CA ASN A 498 33.99 3.66 -1.71
C ASN A 498 35.16 3.78 -0.71
N HIS A 499 35.26 4.91 -0.01
CA HIS A 499 36.26 5.12 1.03
C HIS A 499 36.10 4.13 2.19
N THR A 500 34.89 3.96 2.75
CA THR A 500 34.67 2.97 3.81
C THR A 500 34.85 1.53 3.30
N TYR A 501 34.44 1.23 2.07
CA TYR A 501 34.62 -0.09 1.46
C TYR A 501 36.11 -0.48 1.39
N SER A 502 36.94 0.43 0.88
CA SER A 502 38.39 0.22 0.78
C SER A 502 39.05 0.06 2.15
N ALA A 503 38.66 0.88 3.13
CA ALA A 503 39.18 0.79 4.50
C ALA A 503 38.84 -0.55 5.20
N VAL A 504 37.61 -1.05 5.03
CA VAL A 504 37.21 -2.35 5.60
C VAL A 504 37.83 -3.51 4.81
N LYS A 505 37.98 -3.41 3.49
CA LYS A 505 38.67 -4.43 2.69
C LYS A 505 40.09 -4.67 3.21
N ALA A 506 40.87 -3.61 3.40
CA ALA A 506 42.22 -3.71 3.97
C ALA A 506 42.23 -4.36 5.38
N GLU A 507 41.25 -4.03 6.23
CA GLU A 507 41.14 -4.65 7.56
C GLU A 507 40.82 -6.17 7.50
N PHE A 508 40.00 -6.61 6.54
CA PHE A 508 39.68 -8.02 6.28
C PHE A 508 40.80 -8.79 5.55
N GLU A 509 41.79 -8.10 4.99
CA GLU A 509 43.01 -8.69 4.43
C GLU A 509 44.09 -8.87 5.51
N VAL A 510 44.25 -7.90 6.42
CA VAL A 510 45.20 -7.98 7.55
C VAL A 510 44.74 -8.95 8.65
N LYS A 511 43.43 -9.11 8.88
CA LYS A 511 42.88 -10.02 9.89
C LYS A 511 42.35 -11.33 9.26
N PRO A 512 43.05 -12.48 9.38
CA PRO A 512 42.48 -13.77 9.01
C PRO A 512 41.30 -14.14 9.93
N SER A 513 40.29 -14.80 9.36
CA SER A 513 39.01 -15.11 9.99
C SER A 513 39.17 -15.93 11.28
N GLN A 514 38.75 -15.41 12.44
CA GLN A 514 38.65 -16.19 13.69
C GLN A 514 37.27 -16.83 13.92
N GLU A 515 36.30 -16.52 13.06
CA GLU A 515 34.95 -17.09 13.06
C GLU A 515 34.85 -18.22 12.03
N PRO A 516 34.04 -19.27 12.26
CA PRO A 516 33.98 -20.45 11.40
C PRO A 516 33.49 -20.11 9.99
N GLU A 517 34.14 -20.67 8.96
CA GLU A 517 33.72 -20.53 7.57
C GLU A 517 32.98 -21.79 7.09
N ILE A 518 32.02 -21.63 6.18
CA ILE A 518 31.29 -22.78 5.58
C ILE A 518 32.26 -23.75 4.87
N LYS A 519 33.39 -23.25 4.38
CA LYS A 519 34.46 -24.06 3.74
C LYS A 519 35.12 -25.05 4.70
N ASP A 520 35.13 -24.79 6.01
CA ASP A 520 35.71 -25.69 7.00
C ASP A 520 34.92 -27.01 7.11
N LEU A 521 33.65 -26.99 6.70
CA LEU A 521 32.71 -28.13 6.76
C LEU A 521 32.70 -29.01 5.49
N PHE A 522 33.37 -28.56 4.41
CA PHE A 522 33.58 -29.31 3.17
C PHE A 522 35.05 -29.74 2.96
N ARG A 523 35.85 -29.68 4.03
CA ARG A 523 37.30 -29.97 4.00
C ARG A 523 37.71 -31.07 4.98
N GLN A 524 36.72 -31.82 5.45
CA GLN A 524 36.78 -33.12 6.12
C GLN A 524 36.01 -34.11 5.24
#